data_AF-A0A6A6E359-F1
#
_entry.id   AF-A0A6A6E359-F1
#
_cell.length_a   1.000
_cell.length_b   1.000
_cell.length_c   1.000
_cell.angle_alpha   90.00
_cell.angle_beta   90.00
_cell.angle_gamma   90.00
#
_symmetry.space_group_name_H-M   'P 1'
#
loop_
_entity.id
_entity.type
_entity.pdbx_description
1 polymer ?
#
loop_
_entity_poly.entity_id
_entity_poly.type
_entity_poly.pdbx_seq_one_letter_code
_entity_poly.pdbx_strand_id
1 'polypeptide(L)'
;MGVQKGMVVLPKSVTPSRVKSNLEAKELPSDVFEAPNDMETHKRFNVQARWGFDPFEELSNEEVKKIAKEAGLEYLTKFTA
;
A
#
# COMPACT_ATOMS: atom_id res chain seq x y z
N MET A 1 -7.90 -14.04 -3.44
CA MET A 1 -8.78 -12.85 -3.33
C MET A 1 -8.80 -11.97 -4.57
N GLY A 2 -7.80 -11.12 -4.85
CA GLY A 2 -7.88 -10.14 -5.96
C GLY A 2 -8.26 -10.76 -7.32
N VAL A 3 -7.55 -11.80 -7.74
CA VAL A 3 -7.84 -12.53 -9.00
C VAL A 3 -9.26 -13.13 -9.00
N GLN A 4 -9.66 -13.82 -7.93
CA GLN A 4 -11.01 -14.40 -7.79
C GLN A 4 -12.12 -13.32 -7.67
N LYS A 5 -11.81 -12.10 -7.24
CA LYS A 5 -12.70 -10.92 -7.26
C LYS A 5 -12.75 -10.24 -8.65
N GLY A 6 -12.08 -10.79 -9.66
CA GLY A 6 -12.01 -10.22 -11.02
C GLY A 6 -11.00 -9.07 -11.19
N MET A 7 -10.13 -8.84 -10.21
CA MET A 7 -9.11 -7.78 -10.27
C MET A 7 -7.83 -8.26 -10.96
N VAL A 8 -7.22 -7.38 -11.75
CA VAL A 8 -5.83 -7.54 -12.21
C VAL A 8 -4.88 -7.24 -11.05
N VAL A 9 -3.93 -8.14 -10.80
CA VAL A 9 -2.93 -8.00 -9.72
C VAL A 9 -1.51 -7.84 -10.30
N LEU A 10 -0.72 -6.93 -9.73
CA LEU A 10 0.65 -6.63 -10.17
C LEU A 10 1.65 -6.79 -9.00
N PRO A 11 1.97 -8.03 -8.59
CA PRO A 11 2.86 -8.26 -7.45
C PRO A 11 4.32 -7.94 -7.80
N LYS A 12 4.94 -7.03 -7.04
CA LYS A 12 6.35 -6.68 -7.20
C LYS A 12 7.25 -7.82 -6.70
N SER A 13 8.17 -8.31 -7.55
CA SER A 13 9.20 -9.26 -7.16
C SER A 13 10.45 -9.10 -8.03
N VAL A 14 11.63 -9.24 -7.43
CA VAL A 14 12.92 -9.34 -8.13
C VAL A 14 13.59 -10.71 -7.93
N THR A 15 12.98 -11.57 -7.11
CA THR A 15 13.49 -12.92 -6.82
C THR A 15 12.85 -13.90 -7.82
N PRO A 16 13.65 -14.66 -8.61
CA PRO A 16 13.10 -15.54 -9.65
C PRO A 16 12.06 -16.55 -9.15
N SER A 17 12.31 -17.20 -8.02
CA SER A 17 11.37 -18.16 -7.41
C SER A 17 10.03 -17.52 -7.06
N ARG A 18 10.05 -16.28 -6.57
CA ARG A 18 8.85 -15.50 -6.24
C ARG A 18 8.10 -15.03 -7.49
N VAL A 19 8.80 -14.66 -8.56
CA VAL A 19 8.16 -14.32 -9.83
C VAL A 19 7.38 -15.52 -10.35
N LYS A 20 7.98 -16.72 -10.32
CA LYS A 20 7.29 -17.96 -10.70
C LYS A 20 6.08 -18.23 -9.81
N SER A 21 6.24 -18.23 -8.48
CA SER A 21 5.13 -18.52 -7.57
C SER A 21 3.97 -17.52 -7.65
N ASN A 22 4.25 -16.25 -7.96
CA ASN A 22 3.21 -15.22 -8.10
C ASN A 22 2.26 -15.49 -9.29
N LEU A 23 2.68 -16.28 -10.29
CA LEU A 23 1.86 -16.67 -11.44
C LEU A 23 1.02 -17.92 -11.19
N GLU A 24 1.37 -18.72 -10.16
CA GLU A 24 0.71 -19.98 -9.81
C GLU A 24 -0.50 -19.75 -8.88
N ALA A 25 -1.37 -18.79 -9.23
CA ALA A 25 -2.56 -18.49 -8.45
C ALA A 25 -3.56 -19.65 -8.47
N LYS A 26 -4.13 -19.98 -7.30
CA LYS A 26 -5.14 -21.04 -7.13
C LYS A 26 -6.44 -20.47 -6.61
N GLU A 27 -7.53 -21.17 -6.91
CA GLU A 27 -8.84 -20.87 -6.36
C GLU A 27 -8.88 -21.23 -4.87
N LEU A 28 -9.30 -20.27 -4.04
CA LEU A 28 -9.51 -20.48 -2.62
C LEU A 28 -10.94 -21.00 -2.36
N PRO A 29 -11.13 -21.96 -1.44
CA PRO A 29 -12.43 -22.32 -0.90
C PRO A 29 -13.18 -21.12 -0.31
N SER A 30 -14.51 -21.16 -0.31
CA SER A 30 -15.35 -20.02 0.08
C SER A 30 -15.12 -19.56 1.52
N ASP A 31 -15.00 -20.48 2.48
CA ASP A 31 -14.74 -20.16 3.88
C ASP A 31 -13.39 -19.43 4.08
N VAL A 32 -12.34 -19.91 3.40
CA VAL A 32 -11.00 -19.29 3.42
C VAL A 32 -11.00 -17.96 2.67
N PHE A 33 -11.80 -17.83 1.62
CA PHE A 33 -11.92 -16.62 0.85
C PHE A 33 -12.67 -15.53 1.62
N GLU A 34 -13.65 -15.86 2.46
CA GLU A 34 -14.43 -14.87 3.22
C GLU A 34 -13.72 -14.43 4.51
N ALA A 35 -12.98 -15.32 5.18
CA ALA A 35 -12.35 -15.03 6.48
C ALA A 35 -11.51 -13.73 6.54
N PRO A 36 -10.75 -13.33 5.49
CA PRO A 36 -10.02 -12.06 5.53
C PRO A 36 -10.86 -10.79 5.47
N ASN A 37 -12.13 -10.86 5.05
CA ASN A 37 -13.00 -9.68 5.02
C ASN A 37 -13.25 -9.14 6.45
N ASP A 38 -13.30 -10.03 7.46
CA ASP A 38 -13.48 -9.66 8.87
C ASP A 38 -12.19 -9.07 9.50
N MET A 39 -11.04 -9.20 8.83
CA MET A 39 -9.75 -8.69 9.28
C MET A 39 -9.42 -7.28 8.73
N GLU A 40 -10.30 -6.71 7.90
CA GLU A 40 -10.13 -5.36 7.36
C GLU A 40 -10.20 -4.30 8.47
N THR A 41 -9.25 -3.36 8.47
CA THR A 41 -9.13 -2.31 9.51
C THR A 41 -9.18 -0.90 8.94
N HIS A 42 -9.50 -0.76 7.64
CA HIS A 42 -9.44 0.49 6.87
C HIS A 42 -8.06 1.16 6.96
N LYS A 43 -6.99 0.37 7.10
CA LYS A 43 -5.64 0.90 7.27
C LYS A 43 -4.98 1.20 5.93
N ARG A 44 -4.73 2.49 5.67
CA ARG A 44 -4.00 2.94 4.49
C ARG A 44 -2.51 3.12 4.80
N PHE A 45 -1.66 2.39 4.07
CA PHE A 45 -0.21 2.52 4.20
C PHE A 45 0.40 3.62 3.33
N ASN A 46 -0.24 3.97 2.20
CA ASN A 46 0.31 4.91 1.23
C ASN A 46 -0.54 6.18 1.16
N VAL A 47 -0.25 7.11 2.07
CA VAL A 47 -0.76 8.50 2.05
C VAL A 47 0.39 9.42 1.65
N GLN A 48 0.17 10.30 0.68
CA GLN A 48 1.21 11.19 0.14
C GLN A 48 1.45 12.43 1.02
N ALA A 49 1.04 12.41 2.29
CA ALA A 49 1.12 13.56 3.19
C ALA A 49 2.57 14.08 3.37
N ARG A 50 3.58 13.20 3.26
CA ARG A 50 5.00 13.59 3.24
C ARG A 50 5.36 14.52 2.07
N TRP A 51 4.60 14.48 0.99
CA TRP A 51 4.72 15.38 -0.17
C TRP A 51 3.76 16.56 -0.11
N GLY A 52 3.01 16.71 0.99
CA GLY A 52 2.04 17.79 1.16
C GLY A 52 0.73 17.60 0.40
N PHE A 53 0.39 16.36 0.04
CA PHE A 53 -0.84 16.04 -0.68
C PHE A 53 -1.55 14.83 -0.08
N ASP A 54 -2.87 14.89 0.04
CA ASP A 54 -3.69 13.75 0.45
C ASP A 54 -4.85 13.57 -0.55
N PRO A 55 -4.76 12.61 -1.48
CA PRO A 55 -5.83 12.35 -2.45
C PRO A 55 -7.05 11.64 -1.84
N PHE A 56 -6.95 11.15 -0.60
CA PHE A 56 -8.03 10.43 0.05
C PHE A 56 -8.86 11.31 0.99
N GLU A 57 -8.43 12.57 1.20
CA GLU A 57 -9.09 13.54 2.08
C GLU A 57 -9.32 12.98 3.50
N GLU A 58 -8.42 12.09 3.94
CA GLU A 58 -8.46 11.44 5.25
C GLU A 58 -7.77 12.30 6.33
N LEU A 59 -6.92 13.25 5.91
CA LEU A 59 -6.19 14.19 6.76
C LEU A 59 -6.60 15.63 6.48
N SER A 60 -6.53 16.50 7.49
CA SER A 60 -6.75 17.93 7.29
C SER A 60 -5.58 18.58 6.54
N ASN A 61 -5.87 19.69 5.85
CA ASN A 61 -4.84 20.49 5.16
C ASN A 61 -3.71 20.96 6.10
N GLU A 62 -4.02 21.21 7.38
CA GLU A 62 -3.03 21.62 8.37
C GLU A 62 -2.09 20.46 8.74
N GLU A 63 -2.64 19.28 8.95
CA GLU A 63 -1.88 18.05 9.24
C GLU A 63 -0.97 17.68 8.07
N VAL A 64 -1.49 17.72 6.84
CA VAL A 64 -0.72 17.44 5.62
C VAL A 64 0.46 18.42 5.48
N LYS A 65 0.23 19.72 5.70
CA LYS A 65 1.30 20.74 5.68
C LYS A 65 2.34 20.54 6.78
N LYS A 66 1.90 20.15 7.98
CA LYS A 66 2.80 19.85 9.11
C LYS A 66 3.71 18.66 8.77
N ILE A 67 3.12 17.54 8.33
CA ILE A 67 3.86 16.32 7.96
C ILE A 67 4.87 16.60 6.85
N ALA A 68 4.49 17.37 5.82
CA ALA A 68 5.39 17.73 4.73
C ALA A 68 6.59 18.57 5.21
N LYS A 69 6.37 19.54 6.11
CA LYS A 69 7.46 20.35 6.69
C LYS A 69 8.43 19.50 7.51
N GLU A 70 7.91 18.61 8.36
CA GLU A 70 8.73 17.71 9.18
C GLU A 70 9.53 16.73 8.32
N ALA A 71 8.89 16.13 7.30
CA ALA A 71 9.55 15.22 6.35
C ALA A 71 10.60 15.94 5.49
N GLY A 72 10.36 17.20 5.12
CA GLY A 72 11.31 18.01 4.35
C GLY A 72 12.66 18.20 5.06
N LEU A 73 12.66 18.33 6.40
CA LEU A 73 13.88 18.40 7.20
C LEU A 73 14.68 17.09 7.15
N GLU A 74 14.00 15.94 7.15
CA GLU A 74 14.64 14.61 7.01
C GLU A 74 15.39 14.51 5.67
N TYR A 75 14.85 15.10 4.60
CA TYR A 75 15.43 14.99 3.25
C TYR A 75 16.67 15.86 3.02
N LEU A 76 16.90 16.87 3.86
CA LEU A 76 18.13 17.68 3.81
C LEU A 76 19.39 16.88 4.16
N THR A 77 19.25 15.79 4.92
CA THR A 77 20.39 14.96 5.36
C THR A 77 20.41 13.58 4.71
N LYS A 78 19.25 13.04 4.33
CA LYS A 78 19.10 11.67 3.84
C LYS A 78 19.63 11.44 2.41
N PHE A 79 19.71 12.50 1.61
CA PHE A 79 20.12 12.44 0.20
C PHE A 79 21.38 13.26 -0.12
N THR A 80 22.02 13.84 0.89
CA THR A 80 23.33 14.46 0.77
C THR A 80 24.39 13.39 0.98
N ALA A 81 25.00 12.93 -0.12
CA ALA A 81 26.21 12.11 -0.12
C ALA A 81 27.43 12.96 0.24
#